data_AF-A0A7S0ZCR8-F1
#
_entry.id   AF-A0A7S0ZCR8-F1
#
_cell.length_a   1.000
_cell.length_b   1.000
_cell.length_c   1.000
_cell.angle_alpha   90.00
_cell.angle_beta   90.00
_cell.angle_gamma   90.00
#
_symmetry.space_group_name_H-M   'P 1'
#
loop_
_entity.id
_entity.type
_entity.pdbx_description
1 polymer ?
#
loop_
_entity_poly.entity_id
_entity_poly.type
_entity_poly.pdbx_seq_one_letter_code
_entity_poly.pdbx_strand_id
1 'polypeptide(L)'
;SDLCLYLVRFVSGLSRFRIAEFESVCEVYGISRNLINLRPLIEDHSTELYQDNADDDKEWRDDVYGFQGPLLFQLVNLPDDETAKNIARRCVLVKDISKVIGIGRSYRECIEESIKTKVRENSWL
;
A
#
# COMPACT_ATOMS: atom_id res chain seq x y z
N SER A 1 -19.85 8.18 0.29
CA SER A 1 -19.15 7.04 0.88
C SER A 1 -17.75 7.49 1.18
N ASP A 2 -17.33 7.48 2.44
CA ASP A 2 -15.95 7.82 2.78
C ASP A 2 -15.04 6.71 2.24
N LEU A 3 -14.02 7.08 1.46
CA LEU A 3 -13.08 6.11 0.92
C LEU A 3 -12.19 5.58 2.06
N CYS A 4 -11.96 4.28 2.06
CA CYS A 4 -11.04 3.62 2.97
C CYS A 4 -9.65 3.52 2.32
N LEU A 5 -8.61 3.77 3.10
CA LEU A 5 -7.23 3.67 2.64
C LEU A 5 -6.71 2.24 2.82
N TYR A 6 -6.08 1.70 1.78
CA TYR A 6 -5.47 0.38 1.78
C TYR A 6 -4.02 0.45 1.31
N LEU A 7 -3.18 -0.43 1.86
CA LEU A 7 -1.84 -0.71 1.42
C LEU A 7 -1.86 -1.95 0.52
N VAL A 8 -1.45 -1.79 -0.72
CA VAL A 8 -1.26 -2.86 -1.69
C VAL A 8 0.19 -3.29 -1.64
N ARG A 9 0.44 -4.57 -1.37
CA ARG A 9 1.74 -5.20 -1.50
C ARG A 9 1.79 -6.02 -2.77
N PHE A 10 2.75 -5.74 -3.63
CA PHE A 10 2.98 -6.52 -4.84
C PHE A 10 3.94 -7.68 -4.62
N VAL A 11 3.91 -8.67 -5.52
CA VAL A 11 4.92 -9.74 -5.58
C VAL A 11 6.28 -9.19 -5.96
N SER A 12 7.38 -9.78 -5.46
CA SER A 12 8.74 -9.49 -5.93
C SER A 12 8.93 -9.99 -7.39
N GLY A 13 9.72 -9.26 -8.21
CA GLY A 13 9.78 -9.43 -9.68
C GLY A 13 8.62 -8.83 -10.53
N LEU A 14 8.83 -8.68 -11.85
CA LEU A 14 7.83 -8.15 -12.81
C LEU A 14 7.35 -6.71 -12.55
N SER A 15 8.22 -5.86 -12.01
CA SER A 15 7.93 -4.46 -11.62
C SER A 15 7.21 -3.63 -12.69
N ARG A 16 7.53 -3.85 -13.98
CA ARG A 16 6.90 -3.16 -15.11
C ARG A 16 5.42 -3.49 -15.36
N PHE A 17 4.89 -4.57 -14.78
CA PHE A 17 3.52 -5.04 -15.05
C PHE A 17 2.56 -4.89 -13.87
N ARG A 18 3.08 -4.86 -12.63
CA ARG A 18 2.27 -4.88 -11.40
C ARG A 18 1.23 -3.76 -11.34
N ILE A 19 1.65 -2.53 -11.61
CA ILE A 19 0.76 -1.36 -11.55
C ILE A 19 -0.28 -1.44 -12.67
N ALA A 20 0.14 -1.76 -13.89
CA ALA A 20 -0.77 -1.86 -15.02
C ALA A 20 -1.82 -2.97 -14.82
N GLU A 21 -1.44 -4.12 -14.27
CA GLU A 21 -2.38 -5.18 -13.90
C GLU A 21 -3.38 -4.66 -12.85
N PHE A 22 -2.87 -4.08 -11.76
CA PHE A 22 -3.70 -3.59 -10.68
C PHE A 22 -4.68 -2.51 -11.14
N GLU A 23 -4.21 -1.52 -11.89
CA GLU A 23 -5.04 -0.46 -12.47
C GLU A 23 -6.11 -1.04 -13.40
N SER A 24 -5.75 -2.00 -14.26
CA SER A 24 -6.71 -2.68 -15.13
C SER A 24 -7.79 -3.40 -14.35
N VAL A 25 -7.44 -4.07 -13.24
CA VAL A 25 -8.43 -4.72 -12.36
C VAL A 25 -9.30 -3.68 -11.66
N CYS A 26 -8.72 -2.58 -11.16
CA CYS A 26 -9.47 -1.49 -10.54
C CYS A 26 -10.49 -0.85 -11.49
N GLU A 27 -10.14 -0.68 -12.77
CA GLU A 27 -11.04 -0.15 -13.80
C GLU A 27 -12.31 -0.99 -13.98
N VAL A 28 -12.21 -2.32 -13.83
CA VAL A 28 -13.38 -3.23 -13.87
C VAL A 28 -14.39 -2.93 -12.77
N TYR A 29 -13.94 -2.35 -11.65
CA TYR A 29 -14.80 -1.93 -10.54
C TYR A 29 -15.16 -0.43 -10.59
N GLY A 30 -14.85 0.25 -11.69
CA GLY A 30 -15.06 1.70 -11.82
C GLY A 30 -14.15 2.55 -10.94
N ILE A 31 -13.01 1.99 -10.48
CA ILE A 31 -12.03 2.69 -9.65
C ILE A 31 -10.91 3.17 -10.57
N SER A 32 -10.98 4.43 -11.00
CA SER A 32 -9.95 5.06 -11.81
C SER A 32 -9.16 6.10 -11.00
N ARG A 33 -7.83 5.95 -10.93
CA ARG A 33 -6.84 6.91 -10.39
C ARG A 33 -6.87 7.18 -8.87
N ASN A 34 -6.96 6.13 -8.07
CA ASN A 34 -6.87 6.24 -6.60
C ASN A 34 -5.53 5.75 -6.01
N LEU A 35 -4.53 5.48 -6.86
CA LEU A 35 -3.20 5.10 -6.42
C LEU A 35 -2.44 6.31 -5.88
N ILE A 36 -1.97 6.22 -4.64
CA ILE A 36 -1.14 7.21 -3.98
C ILE A 36 0.29 6.70 -3.99
N ASN A 37 1.11 7.33 -4.83
CA ASN A 37 2.53 7.02 -4.93
C ASN A 37 3.26 7.42 -3.65
N LEU A 38 3.84 6.44 -2.96
CA LEU A 38 4.57 6.65 -1.71
C LEU A 38 5.98 7.22 -1.91
N ARG A 39 6.51 7.27 -3.14
CA ARG A 39 7.89 7.73 -3.39
C ARG A 39 8.20 9.11 -2.82
N PRO A 40 7.40 10.18 -3.06
CA PRO A 40 7.73 11.50 -2.54
C PRO A 40 7.78 11.53 -1.00
N LEU A 41 6.89 10.78 -0.34
CA LEU A 41 6.84 10.67 1.12
C LEU A 41 8.04 9.90 1.68
N ILE A 42 8.48 8.85 0.99
CA ILE A 42 9.66 8.08 1.38
C ILE A 42 10.92 8.92 1.18
N GLU A 43 11.06 9.61 0.04
CA GLU A 43 12.21 10.49 -0.25
C GLU A 43 12.35 11.62 0.79
N ASP A 44 11.24 12.22 1.23
CA ASP A 44 11.23 13.31 2.22
C ASP A 44 11.51 12.85 3.67
N HIS A 45 11.28 11.57 3.99
CA HIS A 45 11.32 11.07 5.37
C HIS A 45 12.29 9.91 5.61
N SER A 46 12.84 9.29 4.56
CA SER A 46 13.92 8.32 4.71
C SER A 46 15.23 9.07 5.00
N THR A 47 15.49 9.35 6.27
CA THR A 47 16.85 9.63 6.73
C THR A 47 17.68 8.39 6.41
N GLU A 48 18.59 8.51 5.43
CA GLU A 48 19.64 7.56 5.04
C GLU A 48 19.36 6.12 5.51
N LEU A 49 18.73 5.31 4.66
CA LEU A 49 18.61 3.87 4.87
C LEU A 49 20.02 3.30 5.06
N TYR A 50 20.38 2.97 6.31
CA TYR A 50 21.66 2.40 6.66
C TYR A 50 21.82 1.08 5.90
N GLN A 51 22.87 0.98 5.07
CA GLN A 51 23.18 -0.21 4.31
C GLN A 51 23.72 -1.26 5.29
N ASP A 52 22.84 -2.08 5.87
CA ASP A 52 23.26 -3.25 6.62
C ASP A 52 23.82 -4.29 5.63
N ASN A 53 25.03 -4.80 5.87
CA ASN A 53 25.72 -5.72 4.97
C ASN A 53 25.32 -7.19 5.16
N ALA A 54 24.26 -7.48 5.92
CA ALA A 54 23.79 -8.84 6.21
C ALA A 54 23.05 -9.49 5.02
N ASP A 55 23.64 -10.54 4.45
CA ASP A 55 23.22 -11.27 3.22
C ASP A 55 21.80 -11.87 3.19
N ASP A 56 21.00 -11.76 4.25
CA ASP A 56 19.80 -12.60 4.43
C ASP A 56 18.49 -12.05 3.84
N ASP A 57 18.38 -10.77 3.47
CA ASP A 57 17.13 -10.20 2.94
C ASP A 57 17.33 -9.47 1.59
N LYS A 58 17.58 -10.25 0.53
CA LYS A 58 17.67 -9.73 -0.85
C LYS A 58 16.35 -9.13 -1.36
N GLU A 59 15.21 -9.57 -0.84
CA GLU A 59 13.88 -9.17 -1.35
C GLU A 59 13.58 -7.68 -1.13
N TRP A 60 14.09 -7.09 -0.04
CA TRP A 60 13.99 -5.64 0.17
C TRP A 60 15.07 -4.88 -0.61
N ARG A 61 16.26 -5.46 -0.81
CA ARG A 61 17.40 -4.82 -1.50
C ARG A 61 17.18 -4.65 -3.00
N ASP A 62 16.52 -5.60 -3.66
CA ASP A 62 16.11 -5.49 -5.07
C ASP A 62 15.10 -4.34 -5.30
N ASP A 63 14.57 -3.80 -4.21
CA ASP A 63 13.64 -2.68 -4.17
C ASP A 63 14.30 -1.34 -3.77
N VAL A 64 15.56 -1.35 -3.33
CA VAL A 64 16.27 -0.14 -2.84
C VAL A 64 16.91 0.68 -3.97
N TYR A 65 17.14 0.15 -5.16
CA TYR A 65 17.74 0.93 -6.26
C TYR A 65 17.10 0.69 -7.63
N GLY A 66 15.84 1.09 -7.74
CA GLY A 66 15.15 1.19 -9.02
C GLY A 66 14.73 2.62 -9.31
N PHE A 67 15.68 3.44 -9.77
CA PHE A 67 15.50 4.79 -10.33
C PHE A 67 14.35 4.89 -11.39
N GLN A 68 13.67 3.78 -11.74
CA GLN A 68 12.61 3.69 -12.75
C GLN A 68 11.43 2.71 -12.47
N GLY A 69 11.32 2.01 -11.31
CA GLY A 69 10.27 0.98 -11.09
C GLY A 69 9.29 1.23 -9.93
N PRO A 70 7.97 0.97 -10.07
CA PRO A 70 7.00 1.21 -8.99
C PRO A 70 7.33 0.38 -7.75
N LEU A 71 7.20 1.01 -6.58
CA LEU A 71 7.47 0.41 -5.26
C LEU A 71 6.69 -0.90 -5.08
N LEU A 72 7.24 -1.87 -4.32
CA LEU A 72 6.48 -3.04 -3.85
C LEU A 72 5.23 -2.68 -3.05
N PHE A 73 5.15 -1.44 -2.57
CA PHE A 73 4.04 -0.93 -1.78
C PHE A 73 3.38 0.26 -2.49
N GLN A 74 2.06 0.24 -2.57
CA GLN A 74 1.25 1.38 -3.01
C GLN A 74 0.11 1.59 -2.04
N LEU A 75 -0.28 2.85 -1.84
CA LEU A 75 -1.53 3.16 -1.16
C LEU A 75 -2.65 3.31 -2.19
N VAL A 76 -3.86 2.88 -1.83
CA VAL A 76 -5.05 3.01 -2.69
C VAL A 76 -6.27 3.35 -1.86
N ASN A 77 -7.10 4.25 -2.38
CA ASN A 77 -8.43 4.52 -1.81
C ASN A 77 -9.48 3.61 -2.47
N LEU A 78 -10.16 2.79 -1.66
CA LEU A 78 -11.24 1.90 -2.10
C LEU A 78 -12.52 2.18 -1.30
N PRO A 79 -13.70 1.91 -1.87
CA PRO A 79 -14.97 2.25 -1.22
C PRO A 79 -15.26 1.39 0.01
N ASP A 80 -14.88 0.12 0.00
CA ASP A 80 -15.19 -0.84 1.05
C ASP A 80 -14.28 -2.09 1.00
N ASP A 81 -14.34 -2.89 2.08
CA ASP A 81 -13.56 -4.11 2.24
C ASP A 81 -13.92 -5.20 1.21
N GLU A 82 -15.15 -5.20 0.72
CA GLU A 82 -15.60 -6.19 -0.26
C GLU A 82 -14.95 -5.93 -1.63
N THR A 83 -14.87 -4.66 -2.02
CA THR A 83 -14.16 -4.22 -3.21
C THR A 83 -12.66 -4.53 -3.10
N ALA A 84 -12.04 -4.26 -1.96
CA ALA A 84 -10.63 -4.62 -1.72
C ALA A 84 -10.37 -6.12 -1.87
N LYS A 85 -11.22 -6.97 -1.27
CA LYS A 85 -11.13 -8.44 -1.40
C LYS A 85 -11.29 -8.89 -2.84
N ASN A 86 -12.24 -8.29 -3.57
CA ASN A 86 -12.54 -8.69 -4.94
C ASN A 86 -11.45 -8.23 -5.93
N ILE A 87 -10.77 -7.12 -5.67
CA ILE A 87 -9.56 -6.72 -6.41
C ILE A 87 -8.42 -7.69 -6.09
N ALA A 88 -8.13 -7.96 -4.81
CA ALA A 88 -7.05 -8.84 -4.39
C ALA A 88 -7.16 -10.25 -5.00
N ARG A 89 -8.38 -10.79 -5.13
CA ARG A 89 -8.65 -12.09 -5.75
C ARG A 89 -8.42 -12.14 -7.26
N ARG A 90 -8.43 -10.99 -7.94
CA ARG A 90 -8.31 -10.89 -9.41
C ARG A 90 -6.92 -10.49 -9.88
N CYS A 91 -6.13 -9.86 -9.03
CA CYS A 91 -4.75 -9.54 -9.33
C CYS A 91 -3.84 -10.75 -9.08
N VAL A 92 -2.97 -11.07 -10.02
CA VAL A 92 -1.98 -12.16 -9.89
C VAL A 92 -0.66 -11.62 -9.34
N LEU A 93 -0.37 -10.33 -9.55
CA LEU A 93 0.85 -9.68 -9.11
C LEU A 93 0.70 -8.92 -7.78
N VAL A 94 -0.48 -9.00 -7.14
CA VAL A 94 -0.72 -8.49 -5.79
C VAL A 94 -0.58 -9.64 -4.79
N LYS A 95 0.29 -9.46 -3.80
CA LYS A 95 0.51 -10.41 -2.70
C LYS A 95 -0.55 -10.25 -1.62
N ASP A 96 -0.86 -9.00 -1.24
CA ASP A 96 -1.93 -8.68 -0.29
C ASP A 96 -2.45 -7.24 -0.46
N ILE A 97 -3.67 -7.01 0.03
CA ILE A 97 -4.26 -5.68 0.20
C ILE A 97 -4.70 -5.55 1.65
N SER A 98 -4.07 -4.64 2.38
CA SER A 98 -4.22 -4.48 3.82
C SER A 98 -4.88 -3.13 4.14
N LYS A 99 -5.95 -3.12 4.94
CA LYS A 99 -6.62 -1.88 5.35
C LYS A 99 -5.72 -1.07 6.29
N VAL A 100 -5.52 0.21 5.98
CA VAL A 100 -4.78 1.13 6.84
C VAL A 100 -5.71 1.64 7.92
N ILE A 101 -5.42 1.27 9.17
CA ILE A 101 -6.23 1.67 10.32
C ILE A 101 -5.71 2.93 11.01
N GLY A 102 -4.44 3.31 10.83
CA GLY A 102 -3.85 4.50 11.44
C GLY A 102 -2.65 5.02 10.66
N ILE A 103 -2.45 6.34 10.68
CA ILE A 103 -1.37 7.05 9.97
C ILE A 103 -0.78 8.09 10.92
N GLY A 104 0.53 8.21 10.98
CA GLY A 104 1.21 9.15 11.86
C GLY A 104 2.70 9.25 11.55
N ARG A 105 3.35 10.29 12.08
CA ARG A 105 4.81 10.49 11.99
C ARG A 105 5.57 9.73 13.07
N SER A 106 4.86 9.19 14.05
CA SER A 106 5.40 8.35 15.10
C SER A 106 4.50 7.14 15.33
N TYR A 107 5.08 6.08 15.90
CA TYR A 107 4.31 4.87 16.26
C TYR A 107 3.13 5.20 17.19
N ARG A 108 3.34 6.15 18.10
CA ARG A 108 2.29 6.62 19.01
C ARG A 108 1.11 7.25 18.25
N GLU A 109 1.39 8.15 17.31
CA GLU A 109 0.36 8.77 16.47
C GLU A 109 -0.41 7.72 15.66
N CYS A 110 0.29 6.73 15.08
CA CYS A 110 -0.36 5.63 14.36
C CYS A 110 -1.34 4.85 15.25
N ILE A 111 -0.97 4.56 16.52
CA ILE A 111 -1.86 3.91 17.48
C ILE A 111 -3.07 4.80 17.79
N GLU A 112 -2.85 6.06 18.13
CA GLU A 112 -3.91 7.00 18.49
C GLU A 112 -4.94 7.15 17.35
N GLU A 113 -4.49 7.25 16.11
CA GLU A 113 -5.36 7.23 14.94
C GLU A 113 -6.07 5.88 14.75
N SER A 114 -5.38 4.76 14.96
CA SER A 114 -6.00 3.42 14.85
C SER A 114 -7.15 3.19 15.81
N ILE A 115 -7.05 3.74 17.02
CA ILE A 115 -8.11 3.68 18.02
C ILE A 115 -9.29 4.53 17.57
N LYS A 116 -9.06 5.75 17.08
CA LYS A 116 -10.12 6.63 16.55
C LYS A 116 -10.85 5.99 15.37
N THR A 117 -10.13 5.37 14.44
CA THR A 117 -10.70 4.66 13.29
C THR A 117 -11.60 3.52 13.74
N LYS A 118 -11.13 2.67 14.67
CA LYS A 118 -11.95 1.58 15.24
C LYS A 118 -13.17 2.06 16.00
N VAL A 119 -13.05 3.17 16.73
CA VAL A 119 -14.18 3.78 17.45
C VAL A 119 -15.23 4.32 16.46
N ARG A 120 -14.81 4.89 15.32
CA ARG A 120 -15.72 5.32 14.25
C ARG A 120 -16.45 4.14 13.57
N GLU A 121 -15.74 3.05 13.31
CA GLU A 121 -16.36 1.84 12.73
C GLU A 121 -17.41 1.22 13.66
N ASN A 122 -17.22 1.33 14.98
CA ASN A 122 -18.13 0.79 15.99
C ASN A 122 -19.18 1.77 16.51
N SER A 123 -19.22 3.04 16.06
CA SER A 123 -20.14 4.06 16.60
C SER A 123 -21.58 3.97 16.08
N TRP A 124 -21.98 2.82 15.55
CA TRP A 124 -23.36 2.49 15.18
C TRP A 124 -24.05 1.59 16.23
N LEU A 125 -23.41 1.38 17.39
CA LEU A 125 -23.99 0.76 18.58
C LEU A 125 -24.46 1.82 19.59
#